data_AF-A0A3A1XER2-F1
#
_entry.id   AF-A0A3A1XER2-F1
#
_cell.length_a   1.000
_cell.length_b   1.000
_cell.length_c   1.000
_cell.angle_alpha   90.00
_cell.angle_beta   90.00
_cell.angle_gamma   90.00
#
_symmetry.space_group_name_H-M   'P 1'
#
loop_
_entity.id
_entity.type
_entity.pdbx_description
1 polymer ?
#
loop_
_entity_poly.entity_id
_entity_poly.type
_entity_poly.pdbx_seq_one_letter_code
_entity_poly.pdbx_strand_id
1 'polypeptide(L)'
;MAENVKAVTLEHVKNYSKHFNEQRANLLAANAAVTNGVLKAATSYQGTRALPREFSIELKQGSITNQKRSGRCWIFASLNTLRYE
;
A
#
# COMPACT_ATOMS: atom_id res chain seq x y z
N MET A 1 -27.42 -19.87 -29.04
CA MET A 1 -26.31 -19.87 -28.05
C MET A 1 -26.62 -18.75 -27.07
N ALA A 2 -26.90 -19.07 -25.81
CA ALA A 2 -27.21 -18.04 -24.81
C ALA A 2 -25.93 -17.25 -24.50
N GLU A 3 -26.02 -15.92 -24.61
CA GLU A 3 -24.93 -15.01 -24.30
C GLU A 3 -24.59 -15.13 -22.80
N ASN A 4 -23.31 -15.37 -22.48
CA ASN A 4 -22.89 -15.55 -21.09
C ASN A 4 -22.87 -14.18 -20.40
N VAL A 5 -23.96 -13.87 -19.69
CA VAL A 5 -24.22 -12.57 -19.03
C VAL A 5 -23.11 -12.14 -18.06
N LYS A 6 -22.25 -13.06 -17.59
CA LYS A 6 -21.11 -12.74 -16.71
C LYS A 6 -19.81 -12.46 -17.45
N ALA A 7 -19.74 -12.71 -18.75
CA ALA A 7 -18.52 -12.51 -19.52
C ALA A 7 -18.26 -11.03 -19.81
N VAL A 8 -16.98 -10.62 -19.76
CA VAL A 8 -16.57 -9.29 -20.20
C VAL A 8 -16.53 -9.28 -21.72
N THR A 9 -17.37 -8.44 -22.33
CA THR A 9 -17.44 -8.27 -23.78
C THR A 9 -16.51 -7.14 -24.24
N LEU A 10 -16.25 -7.07 -25.55
CA LEU A 10 -15.46 -5.98 -26.14
C LEU A 10 -16.14 -4.61 -25.96
N GLU A 11 -17.47 -4.58 -25.92
CA GLU A 11 -18.23 -3.37 -25.65
C GLU A 11 -17.98 -2.86 -24.22
N HIS A 12 -17.97 -3.76 -23.23
CA HIS A 12 -17.61 -3.40 -21.85
C HIS A 12 -16.21 -2.76 -21.78
N VAL A 13 -15.21 -3.35 -22.45
CA VAL A 13 -13.84 -2.80 -22.47
C VAL A 13 -13.79 -1.41 -23.11
N LYS A 14 -14.51 -1.19 -24.21
CA LYS A 14 -14.62 0.13 -24.85
C LYS A 14 -15.24 1.16 -23.90
N ASN A 15 -16.31 0.78 -23.21
CA ASN A 15 -17.00 1.66 -22.25
C ASN A 15 -16.11 1.99 -21.04
N TYR A 16 -15.42 0.99 -20.46
CA TYR A 16 -14.49 1.21 -19.35
C TYR A 16 -13.32 2.10 -19.75
N SER A 17 -12.74 1.88 -20.94
CA SER A 17 -11.68 2.73 -21.46
C SER A 17 -12.16 4.17 -21.63
N LYS A 18 -13.34 4.37 -22.22
CA LYS A 18 -13.94 5.70 -22.36
C LYS A 18 -14.10 6.38 -21.00
N HIS A 19 -14.77 5.74 -20.04
CA HIS A 19 -14.99 6.28 -18.70
C HIS A 19 -13.67 6.57 -17.95
N PHE A 20 -12.66 5.72 -18.13
CA PHE A 20 -11.36 5.93 -17.53
C PHE A 20 -10.68 7.19 -18.09
N ASN A 21 -10.69 7.35 -19.42
CA ASN A 21 -10.00 8.44 -20.11
C ASN A 21 -10.73 9.79 -20.00
N GLU A 22 -12.05 9.80 -19.75
CA GLU A 22 -12.83 11.03 -19.50
C GLU A 22 -12.42 11.74 -18.19
N GLN A 23 -11.87 10.98 -17.23
CA GLN A 23 -11.48 11.52 -15.93
C GLN A 23 -10.02 11.93 -15.91
N ARG A 24 -9.75 13.25 -15.89
CA ARG A 24 -8.38 13.81 -15.81
C ARG A 24 -7.56 13.23 -14.66
N ALA A 25 -8.19 12.99 -13.51
CA ALA A 25 -7.52 12.41 -12.34
C ALA A 25 -6.98 11.00 -12.60
N ASN A 26 -7.72 10.18 -13.37
CA ASN A 26 -7.30 8.83 -13.73
C ASN A 26 -6.06 8.85 -14.63
N LEU A 27 -6.02 9.76 -15.60
CA LEU A 27 -4.86 9.92 -16.48
C LEU A 27 -3.61 10.35 -15.70
N LEU A 28 -3.76 11.30 -14.78
CA LEU A 28 -2.66 11.74 -13.91
C LEU A 28 -2.16 10.59 -13.01
N ALA A 29 -3.08 9.86 -12.38
CA ALA A 29 -2.75 8.74 -11.52
C ALA A 29 -2.08 7.60 -12.31
N ALA A 30 -2.56 7.29 -13.51
CA ALA A 30 -1.96 6.29 -14.39
C ALA A 30 -0.52 6.65 -14.75
N ASN A 31 -0.27 7.88 -15.18
CA ASN A 31 1.08 8.35 -15.51
C ASN A 31 2.00 8.26 -14.28
N ALA A 32 1.55 8.76 -13.12
CA ALA A 32 2.33 8.71 -11.89
C ALA A 32 2.67 7.27 -11.47
N ALA A 33 1.69 6.36 -11.52
CA ALA A 33 1.86 4.97 -11.12
C ALA A 33 2.73 4.16 -12.10
N VAL A 34 2.60 4.36 -13.40
CA VAL A 34 3.42 3.68 -14.43
C VAL A 34 4.87 4.13 -14.33
N THR A 35 5.15 5.42 -14.12
CA THR A 35 6.51 5.93 -14.04
C THR A 35 7.20 5.63 -12.70
N ASN A 36 6.47 5.68 -11.58
CA ASN A 36 7.07 5.63 -10.24
C ASN A 36 6.73 4.40 -9.40
N GLY A 37 5.78 3.57 -9.84
CA GLY A 37 5.18 2.50 -9.05
C GLY A 37 4.04 3.00 -8.14
N VAL A 38 3.08 2.11 -7.87
CA VAL A 38 1.83 2.44 -7.17
C VAL A 38 2.06 3.00 -5.77
N LEU A 39 2.92 2.38 -4.96
CA LEU A 39 3.16 2.81 -3.58
C LEU A 39 3.75 4.21 -3.51
N LYS A 40 4.75 4.50 -4.37
CA LYS A 40 5.39 5.81 -4.40
C LYS A 40 4.43 6.89 -4.91
N ALA A 41 3.63 6.58 -5.93
CA ALA A 41 2.62 7.49 -6.46
C ALA A 41 1.50 7.77 -5.45
N ALA A 42 1.13 6.79 -4.63
CA ALA A 42 0.07 6.91 -3.63
C ALA A 42 0.55 7.46 -2.27
N THR A 43 1.86 7.52 -2.02
CA THR A 43 2.41 8.03 -0.75
C THR A 43 2.06 9.51 -0.57
N SER A 44 1.26 9.81 0.45
CA SER A 44 0.88 11.18 0.80
C SER A 44 1.88 11.84 1.73
N TYR A 45 2.36 13.02 1.33
CA TYR A 45 3.18 13.87 2.17
C TYR A 45 2.44 14.37 3.42
N GLN A 46 1.15 14.70 3.27
CA GLN A 46 0.31 15.11 4.40
C GLN A 46 0.16 13.99 5.42
N GLY A 47 -0.06 12.75 4.95
CA GLY A 47 -0.13 11.58 5.84
C GLY A 47 1.19 11.35 6.59
N THR A 48 2.32 11.56 5.92
CA THR A 48 3.64 11.46 6.57
C THR A 48 3.84 12.54 7.64
N ARG A 49 3.37 13.77 7.40
CA ARG A 49 3.44 14.88 8.37
C ARG A 49 2.50 14.71 9.55
N ALA A 50 1.35 14.08 9.33
CA ALA A 50 0.36 13.82 10.36
C ALA A 50 0.77 12.71 11.36
N LEU A 51 1.92 12.07 11.15
CA LEU A 51 2.48 11.02 12.02
C LEU A 51 3.67 11.57 12.81
N PRO A 52 3.46 12.37 13.88
CA PRO A 52 4.52 12.70 14.81
C PRO A 52 5.02 11.40 15.46
N ARG A 53 6.33 11.19 15.43
CA ARG A 53 6.99 10.04 16.09
C ARG A 53 7.48 10.42 17.49
N GLU A 54 6.70 11.25 18.16
CA GLU A 54 6.94 11.72 19.52
C GLU A 54 5.78 11.24 20.38
N PHE A 55 6.10 10.56 21.48
CA PHE A 55 5.11 9.97 22.36
C PHE A 55 5.26 10.55 23.76
N SER A 56 4.15 10.78 24.45
CA SER A 56 4.17 11.26 25.84
C SER A 56 4.83 10.28 26.81
N ILE A 57 4.85 9.00 26.46
CA ILE A 57 5.48 7.92 27.20
C ILE A 57 6.29 7.10 26.19
N GLU A 58 7.60 7.08 26.36
CA GLU A 58 8.53 6.30 25.54
C GLU A 58 9.28 5.30 26.42
N LEU A 59 9.24 4.03 26.01
CA LEU A 59 10.01 2.96 26.64
C LEU A 59 11.38 2.87 25.96
N LYS A 60 12.46 2.91 26.75
CA LYS A 60 13.82 2.72 26.24
C LYS A 60 14.06 1.26 25.88
N GLN A 61 13.91 0.92 24.61
CA GLN A 61 14.20 -0.43 24.13
C GLN A 61 15.69 -0.62 23.82
N GLY A 62 16.15 -1.88 23.92
CA GLY A 62 17.49 -2.28 23.48
C GLY A 62 17.67 -2.22 21.95
N SER A 63 18.74 -2.84 21.46
CA SER A 63 19.11 -2.81 20.03
C SER A 63 18.04 -3.40 19.10
N ILE A 64 17.90 -2.81 17.90
CA ILE A 64 16.93 -3.24 16.89
C ILE A 64 17.29 -4.63 16.35
N THR A 65 16.30 -5.53 16.24
CA THR A 65 16.46 -6.89 15.70
C THR A 65 16.00 -7.00 14.24
N ASN A 66 16.52 -7.98 13.49
CA ASN A 66 16.17 -8.21 12.09
C ASN A 66 15.93 -9.71 11.81
N GLN A 67 14.71 -10.08 11.44
CA GLN A 67 14.33 -11.47 11.14
C GLN A 67 14.92 -12.01 9.83
N LYS A 68 15.50 -11.13 8.99
CA LYS A 68 15.99 -11.41 7.63
C LYS A 68 14.88 -12.00 6.76
N ARG A 69 15.23 -12.85 5.79
CA ARG A 69 14.27 -13.51 4.88
C ARG A 69 13.61 -14.73 5.54
N SER A 70 12.87 -14.51 6.63
CA SER A 70 12.13 -15.56 7.33
C SER A 70 10.79 -15.05 7.86
N GLY A 71 9.83 -15.95 8.10
CA GLY A 71 8.51 -15.63 8.66
C GLY A 71 8.45 -15.59 10.20
N ARG A 72 9.56 -15.25 10.87
CA ARG A 72 9.70 -15.36 12.35
C ARG A 72 9.25 -14.11 13.12
N CYS A 73 8.47 -13.22 12.52
CA CYS A 73 8.06 -11.96 13.12
C CYS A 73 7.44 -12.15 14.52
N TRP A 74 6.62 -13.18 14.70
CA TRP A 74 5.98 -13.50 15.99
C TRP A 74 6.98 -13.87 17.08
N ILE A 75 8.00 -14.69 16.77
CA ILE A 75 9.06 -15.04 17.71
C ILE A 75 9.87 -13.79 18.09
N PHE A 76 10.20 -12.95 17.10
CA PHE A 76 10.96 -11.72 17.34
C PHE A 76 10.17 -10.73 18.19
N ALA A 77 8.88 -10.57 17.95
CA ALA A 77 8.00 -9.73 18.76
C ALA A 77 7.95 -10.21 20.21
N SER A 78 7.71 -11.51 20.44
CA SER A 78 7.67 -12.09 21.79
C SER A 78 8.99 -11.93 22.53
N LEU A 79 10.11 -12.26 21.89
CA LEU A 79 11.44 -12.14 22.50
C LEU A 79 11.83 -10.67 22.72
N ASN A 80 11.40 -9.74 21.87
CA ASN A 80 11.61 -8.30 22.07
C ASN A 80 10.90 -7.77 23.31
N THR A 81 9.71 -8.29 23.63
CA THR A 81 9.00 -7.97 24.86
C THR A 81 9.69 -8.59 26.07
N LEU A 82 10.11 -9.86 25.99
CA LEU A 82 10.71 -10.56 27.13
C LEU A 82 12.11 -10.07 27.51
N ARG A 83 12.89 -9.56 26.54
CA ARG A 83 14.22 -8.99 26.80
C ARG A 83 14.19 -7.52 27.22
N TYR A 84 12.99 -6.95 27.39
CA TYR A 84 12.83 -5.59 27.89
C TYR A 84 13.27 -5.55 29.36
N GLU A 85 14.16 -4.61 29.69
CA GLU A 85 14.65 -4.35 31.06
C GLU A 85 14.01 -3.09 31.63
#